data_AF-F2BDI9-F1
#
_entry.id   AF-F2BDI9-F1
#
_cell.length_a   1.000
_cell.length_b   1.000
_cell.length_c   1.000
_cell.angle_alpha   90.00
_cell.angle_beta   90.00
_cell.angle_gamma   90.00
#
_symmetry.space_group_name_H-M   'P 1'
#
loop_
_entity.id
_entity.type
_entity.pdbx_description
1 polymer ?
#
loop_
_entity_poly.entity_id
_entity_poly.type
_entity_poly.pdbx_seq_one_letter_code
_entity_poly.pdbx_strand_id
1 'polypeptide(L)'
;MANDLIKQGIELFNSEKYAEAIQKLDEALKTANNPQQQVNVQYWLGRCYFDQALQTNDTILFDKARGHFEKRLVWAEQLSGEKIIEKQGDTQHWLGRCYFEQALQIGNAVLFDMAREHFQKRLVWAEQLSGEKSIEKQGYAQHWLGRCYFEQALQIGNAVLFDMAREHFQKRLVWAKQLNGNNSIEKQIIAQFWLGRCYLKQAKQNQGNIEQSEDYLSEAEKCFDEVSKLVEKSKDKSFKKQAIAKLRRDFRELDFVKGNYEGYFKSKQEHIQQKLSKNKKINGRLKENIAAVLAVLSIDPIEFDKPLAHYTSPAVCEKLLGIGQKESKQENIVAGKMRMNSSAYMNDPYEGKSLYDLLGIQEPDLENLSELSRHNAFFACFSSRVNDLNQFRLYGKVGNVEASGCCLVLNRRGNWIREPDLEASFHRLNDQDGFTGSVVKETTAQRPSENLPLYQIAYIFYRDEYTQDKEYDVMDGKTDFGIRLKPISDNLDWHEVRKQQLQTALKGLCGYWKDTDQSKEEFQENKAALEYIRYLFKDHAFRDEEEFRLLQIEEIGSDKVQYCPDTNTAFLEYGNVCTRLDEVILGTNYERTNAGLKVEVFRHLLKRKQPHIKVRHSSLPINPPNRY
;
A
#
# COMPACT_ATOMS: atom_id res chain seq x y z
N MET A 1 22.74 18.64 32.27
CA MET A 1 21.41 18.05 32.54
C MET A 1 20.46 18.17 31.36
N ALA A 2 19.89 19.34 31.02
CA ALA A 2 18.93 19.47 29.91
C ALA A 2 19.50 18.99 28.55
N ASN A 3 20.73 19.39 28.20
CA ASN A 3 21.37 18.95 26.95
C ASN A 3 21.61 17.43 26.89
N ASP A 4 21.93 16.80 28.03
CA ASP A 4 22.16 15.36 28.11
C ASP A 4 20.86 14.59 27.93
N LEU A 5 19.78 15.07 28.54
CA LEU A 5 18.43 14.51 28.37
C LEU A 5 17.93 14.68 26.93
N ILE A 6 18.20 15.83 26.29
CA ILE A 6 17.91 16.02 24.85
C ILE A 6 18.66 14.99 24.02
N LYS A 7 19.96 14.78 24.28
CA LYS A 7 20.78 13.82 23.54
C LYS A 7 20.24 12.40 23.68
N GLN A 8 19.90 11.97 24.90
CA GLN A 8 19.26 10.67 25.15
C GLN A 8 17.92 10.54 24.41
N GLY A 9 17.10 11.60 24.44
CA GLY A 9 15.85 11.65 23.69
C GLY A 9 16.05 11.48 22.17
N ILE A 10 17.09 12.09 21.61
CA ILE A 10 17.45 11.95 20.18
C ILE A 10 17.93 10.52 19.87
N GLU A 11 18.73 9.91 20.74
CA GLU A 11 19.20 8.53 20.58
C GLU A 11 18.03 7.53 20.59
N LEU A 12 17.07 7.72 21.49
CA LEU A 12 15.83 6.95 21.55
C LEU A 12 14.95 7.19 20.32
N PHE A 13 14.82 8.45 19.88
CA PHE A 13 14.09 8.80 18.67
C PHE A 13 14.69 8.13 17.41
N ASN A 14 16.02 8.15 17.27
CA ASN A 14 16.72 7.49 16.15
C ASN A 14 16.58 5.97 16.21
N SER A 15 16.33 5.42 17.40
CA SER A 15 16.01 4.00 17.62
C SER A 15 14.50 3.71 17.50
N GLU A 16 13.70 4.68 17.03
CA GLU A 16 12.24 4.60 16.88
C GLU A 16 11.47 4.30 18.18
N LYS A 17 12.10 4.50 19.34
CA LYS A 17 11.49 4.31 20.65
C LYS A 17 10.77 5.58 21.10
N TYR A 18 9.76 6.00 20.35
CA TYR A 18 9.13 7.31 20.51
C TYR A 18 8.53 7.54 21.90
N ALA A 19 7.92 6.54 22.53
CA ALA A 19 7.35 6.68 23.87
C ALA A 19 8.42 6.98 24.93
N GLU A 20 9.55 6.28 24.88
CA GLU A 20 10.70 6.51 25.77
C GLU A 20 11.37 7.86 25.47
N ALA A 21 11.51 8.20 24.18
CA ALA A 21 12.04 9.48 23.74
C ALA A 21 11.20 10.65 24.27
N ILE A 22 9.87 10.56 24.18
CA ILE A 22 8.94 11.57 24.71
C ILE A 22 9.13 11.74 26.21
N GLN A 23 9.20 10.65 26.99
CA GLN A 23 9.44 10.74 28.43
C GLN A 23 10.73 11.49 28.76
N LYS A 24 11.83 11.17 28.06
CA LYS A 24 13.12 11.85 28.25
C LYS A 24 13.12 13.30 27.81
N LEU A 25 12.42 13.62 26.73
CA LEU A 25 12.29 14.99 26.25
C LEU A 25 11.36 15.83 27.14
N ASP A 26 10.35 15.23 27.78
CA ASP A 26 9.53 15.90 28.80
C ASP A 26 10.33 16.21 30.08
N GLU A 27 11.24 15.32 30.49
CA GLU A 27 12.23 15.62 31.55
C GLU A 27 13.16 16.77 31.13
N ALA A 28 13.64 16.76 29.88
CA ALA A 28 14.47 17.83 29.33
C ALA A 28 13.72 19.17 29.30
N LEU A 29 12.43 19.16 28.98
CA LEU A 29 11.59 20.36 28.89
C LEU A 29 11.51 21.08 30.24
N LYS A 30 11.42 20.32 31.34
CA LYS A 30 11.37 20.86 32.72
C LYS A 30 12.70 21.49 33.15
N THR A 31 13.81 21.05 32.57
CA THR A 31 15.16 21.50 32.94
C THR A 31 15.77 22.50 31.94
N ALA A 32 15.09 22.77 30.83
CA ALA A 32 15.53 23.70 29.80
C ALA A 32 15.44 25.16 30.27
N ASN A 33 16.58 25.82 30.37
CA ASN A 33 16.72 27.14 31.02
C ASN A 33 16.95 28.30 30.05
N ASN A 34 17.02 28.04 28.74
CA ASN A 34 17.22 29.07 27.73
C ASN A 34 16.37 28.80 26.48
N PRO A 35 16.08 29.86 25.67
CA PRO A 35 15.24 29.73 24.49
C PRO A 35 15.76 28.70 23.47
N GLN A 36 17.07 28.54 23.33
CA GLN A 36 17.64 27.58 22.38
C GLN A 36 17.36 26.13 22.78
N GLN A 37 17.45 25.81 24.08
CA GLN A 37 17.08 24.51 24.61
C GLN A 37 15.58 24.27 24.45
N GLN A 38 14.74 25.26 24.76
CA GLN A 38 13.29 25.18 24.58
C GLN A 38 12.93 24.88 23.11
N VAL A 39 13.51 25.62 22.15
CA VAL A 39 13.30 25.38 20.70
C VAL A 39 13.70 23.96 20.29
N ASN A 40 14.80 23.43 20.84
CA ASN A 40 15.29 22.09 20.50
C ASN A 40 14.40 21.00 21.10
N VAL A 41 14.02 21.10 22.37
CA VAL A 41 13.14 20.13 23.03
C VAL A 41 11.77 20.09 22.35
N GLN A 42 11.17 21.25 22.10
CA GLN A 42 9.86 21.34 21.43
C GLN A 42 9.91 20.77 20.00
N TYR A 43 11.02 20.98 19.28
CA TYR A 43 11.22 20.34 17.98
C TYR A 43 11.17 18.82 18.06
N TRP A 44 11.95 18.23 18.97
CA TRP A 44 12.06 16.78 19.09
C TRP A 44 10.78 16.14 19.63
N LEU A 45 10.09 16.78 20.58
CA LEU A 45 8.76 16.33 21.03
C LEU A 45 7.77 16.34 19.86
N GLY A 46 7.71 17.45 19.10
CA GLY A 46 6.86 17.54 17.92
C GLY A 46 7.19 16.46 16.88
N ARG A 47 8.48 16.18 16.64
CA ARG A 47 8.93 15.12 15.75
C ARG A 47 8.60 13.72 16.24
N CYS A 48 8.74 13.43 17.54
CA CYS A 48 8.35 12.15 18.12
C CYS A 48 6.85 11.89 17.88
N TYR A 49 5.99 12.86 18.20
CA TYR A 49 4.56 12.71 17.95
C TYR A 49 4.21 12.62 16.47
N PHE A 50 4.86 13.40 15.61
CA PHE A 50 4.64 13.36 14.15
C PHE A 50 5.02 12.00 13.55
N ASP A 51 6.22 11.49 13.85
CA ASP A 51 6.68 10.21 13.31
C ASP A 51 5.92 9.03 13.92
N GLN A 52 5.53 9.13 15.20
CA GLN A 52 4.61 8.17 15.83
C GLN A 52 3.21 8.22 15.20
N ALA A 53 2.69 9.39 14.81
CA ALA A 53 1.42 9.52 14.08
C ALA A 53 1.48 8.82 12.73
N LEU A 54 2.59 8.95 12.00
CA LEU A 54 2.80 8.23 10.74
C LEU A 54 2.90 6.72 10.93
N GLN A 55 3.54 6.26 12.01
CA GLN A 55 3.70 4.84 12.30
C GLN A 55 2.41 4.17 12.79
N THR A 56 1.69 4.84 13.70
CA THR A 56 0.50 4.28 14.35
C THR A 56 -0.78 4.59 13.59
N ASN A 57 -0.71 5.52 12.63
CA ASN A 57 -1.86 6.06 11.93
C ASN A 57 -2.89 6.73 12.88
N ASP A 58 -2.44 7.16 14.07
CA ASP A 58 -3.26 7.89 15.04
C ASP A 58 -3.25 9.38 14.73
N THR A 59 -4.37 9.86 14.20
CA THR A 59 -4.52 11.26 13.80
C THR A 59 -4.48 12.25 14.96
N ILE A 60 -4.77 11.82 16.20
CA ILE A 60 -4.70 12.67 17.40
C ILE A 60 -3.25 13.05 17.71
N LEU A 61 -2.28 12.21 17.33
CA LEU A 61 -0.87 12.51 17.54
C LEU A 61 -0.39 13.68 16.67
N PHE A 62 -1.03 13.96 15.53
CA PHE A 62 -0.75 15.18 14.76
C PHE A 62 -1.15 16.45 15.52
N ASP A 63 -2.23 16.42 16.32
CA ASP A 63 -2.59 17.57 17.18
C ASP A 63 -1.52 17.83 18.23
N LYS A 64 -0.99 16.77 18.86
CA LYS A 64 0.11 16.88 19.83
C LYS A 64 1.37 17.42 19.16
N ALA A 65 1.72 16.90 17.98
CA ALA A 65 2.86 17.38 17.20
C ALA A 65 2.74 18.88 16.88
N ARG A 66 1.57 19.32 16.39
CA ARG A 66 1.26 20.73 16.13
C ARG A 66 1.44 21.59 17.38
N GLY A 67 0.88 21.18 18.52
CA GLY A 67 0.99 21.93 19.76
C GLY A 67 2.44 22.15 20.22
N HIS A 68 3.35 21.18 19.97
CA HIS A 68 4.78 21.36 20.24
C HIS A 68 5.46 22.28 19.21
N PHE A 69 5.13 22.18 17.93
CA PHE A 69 5.66 23.08 16.91
C PHE A 69 5.16 24.53 17.09
N GLU A 70 3.92 24.74 17.51
CA GLU A 70 3.40 26.07 17.87
C GLU A 70 4.17 26.67 19.05
N LYS A 71 4.41 25.89 20.11
CA LYS A 71 5.29 26.31 21.22
C LYS A 71 6.70 26.63 20.75
N ARG A 72 7.24 25.86 19.79
CA ARG A 72 8.56 26.13 19.20
C ARG A 72 8.59 27.48 18.46
N LEU A 73 7.52 27.89 17.77
CA LEU A 73 7.45 29.20 17.13
C LEU A 73 7.60 30.33 18.16
N VAL A 74 6.85 30.25 19.26
CA VAL A 74 6.89 31.27 20.34
C VAL A 74 8.30 31.38 20.93
N TRP A 75 8.99 30.26 21.17
CA TRP A 75 10.37 30.30 21.67
C TRP A 75 11.38 30.77 20.60
N ALA A 76 11.13 30.50 19.32
CA ALA A 76 12.00 30.93 18.24
C ALA A 76 12.00 32.46 18.05
N GLU A 77 10.90 33.15 18.39
CA GLU A 77 10.81 34.62 18.40
C GLU A 77 11.76 35.27 19.40
N GLN A 78 12.16 34.54 20.44
CA GLN A 78 13.08 35.02 21.48
C GLN A 78 14.57 34.80 21.13
N LEU A 79 14.85 34.21 19.97
CA LEU A 79 16.23 34.07 19.47
C LEU A 79 16.70 35.38 18.82
N SER A 80 17.99 35.48 18.49
CA SER A 80 18.57 36.65 17.81
C SER A 80 19.29 36.26 16.50
N GLY A 81 19.29 37.17 15.53
CA GLY A 81 19.96 37.03 14.24
C GLY A 81 19.25 36.14 13.21
N GLU A 82 19.95 35.75 12.15
CA GLU A 82 19.43 34.94 11.03
C GLU A 82 18.87 33.57 11.48
N LYS A 83 19.29 33.09 12.65
CA LYS A 83 18.78 31.85 13.26
C LYS A 83 17.28 31.90 13.54
N ILE A 84 16.68 33.08 13.76
CA ILE A 84 15.23 33.24 13.95
C ILE A 84 14.49 32.81 12.68
N ILE A 85 14.83 33.44 11.55
CA ILE A 85 14.20 33.23 10.24
C ILE A 85 14.26 31.75 9.86
N GLU A 86 15.42 31.12 10.08
CA GLU A 86 15.61 29.72 9.77
C GLU A 86 14.79 28.78 10.64
N LYS A 87 14.78 29.01 11.96
CA LYS A 87 14.03 28.16 12.90
C LYS A 87 12.53 28.34 12.74
N GLN A 88 12.07 29.55 12.47
CA GLN A 88 10.66 29.82 12.17
C GLN A 88 10.24 29.19 10.85
N GLY A 89 11.02 29.37 9.77
CA GLY A 89 10.75 28.74 8.48
C GLY A 89 10.73 27.21 8.54
N ASP A 90 11.64 26.59 9.31
CA ASP A 90 11.63 25.15 9.60
C ASP A 90 10.41 24.75 10.42
N THR A 91 9.99 25.54 11.41
CA THR A 91 8.81 25.20 12.21
C THR A 91 7.51 25.30 11.40
N GLN A 92 7.39 26.31 10.55
CA GLN A 92 6.28 26.43 9.59
C GLN A 92 6.24 25.23 8.64
N HIS A 93 7.39 24.69 8.23
CA HIS A 93 7.43 23.45 7.46
C HIS A 93 6.76 22.28 8.18
N TRP A 94 7.14 22.06 9.45
CA TRP A 94 6.66 20.92 10.21
C TRP A 94 5.18 21.04 10.56
N LEU A 95 4.69 22.26 10.85
CA LEU A 95 3.26 22.52 10.98
C LEU A 95 2.52 22.19 9.67
N GLY A 96 3.01 22.70 8.54
CA GLY A 96 2.45 22.38 7.23
C GLY A 96 2.47 20.88 6.91
N ARG A 97 3.55 20.17 7.27
CA ARG A 97 3.64 18.71 7.12
C ARG A 97 2.66 17.96 8.02
N CYS A 98 2.45 18.38 9.26
CA CYS A 98 1.44 17.75 10.13
C CYS A 98 0.05 17.81 9.49
N TYR A 99 -0.34 18.99 9.00
CA TYR A 99 -1.61 19.17 8.29
C TYR A 99 -1.67 18.36 6.99
N PHE A 100 -0.61 18.39 6.18
CA PHE A 100 -0.54 17.68 4.91
C PHE A 100 -0.64 16.16 5.07
N GLU A 101 0.12 15.56 6.00
CA GLU A 101 0.07 14.10 6.22
C GLU A 101 -1.25 13.66 6.82
N GLN A 102 -1.82 14.43 7.76
CA GLN A 102 -3.16 14.16 8.27
C GLN A 102 -4.20 14.27 7.15
N ALA A 103 -4.11 15.27 6.27
CA ALA A 103 -4.98 15.43 5.11
C ALA A 103 -4.89 14.22 4.16
N LEU A 104 -3.69 13.70 3.92
CA LEU A 104 -3.49 12.48 3.14
C LEU A 104 -4.16 11.26 3.78
N GLN A 105 -4.05 11.11 5.10
CA GLN A 105 -4.59 9.95 5.82
C GLN A 105 -6.12 9.92 5.84
N ILE A 106 -6.79 11.06 6.11
CA ILE A 106 -8.25 11.08 6.29
C ILE A 106 -9.01 11.69 5.11
N GLY A 107 -8.29 12.18 4.10
CA GLY A 107 -8.80 12.88 2.92
C GLY A 107 -9.65 14.10 3.24
N ASN A 108 -9.08 15.05 3.97
CA ASN A 108 -9.77 16.28 4.38
C ASN A 108 -9.19 17.50 3.67
N ALA A 109 -10.01 18.12 2.81
CA ALA A 109 -9.66 19.31 2.04
C ALA A 109 -9.24 20.51 2.91
N VAL A 110 -9.92 20.75 4.04
CA VAL A 110 -9.61 21.86 4.95
C VAL A 110 -8.19 21.72 5.51
N LEU A 111 -7.74 20.49 5.78
CA LEU A 111 -6.37 20.27 6.25
C LEU A 111 -5.32 20.57 5.15
N PHE A 112 -5.63 20.38 3.87
CA PHE A 112 -4.76 20.86 2.79
C PHE A 112 -4.68 22.38 2.74
N ASP A 113 -5.78 23.08 3.01
CA ASP A 113 -5.81 24.56 3.06
C ASP A 113 -4.90 25.05 4.18
N MET A 114 -5.02 24.47 5.38
CA MET A 114 -4.15 24.76 6.52
C MET A 114 -2.67 24.45 6.22
N ALA A 115 -2.38 23.32 5.54
CA ALA A 115 -1.02 23.00 5.12
C ALA A 115 -0.45 24.06 4.16
N ARG A 116 -1.24 24.51 3.19
CA ARG A 116 -0.87 25.56 2.23
C ARG A 116 -0.57 26.88 2.93
N GLU A 117 -1.36 27.29 3.92
CA GLU A 117 -1.08 28.51 4.69
C GLU A 117 0.29 28.49 5.35
N HIS A 118 0.65 27.36 5.99
CA HIS A 118 1.96 27.21 6.63
C HIS A 118 3.12 27.18 5.62
N PHE A 119 2.95 26.52 4.46
CA PHE A 119 3.97 26.54 3.41
C PHE A 119 4.08 27.91 2.73
N GLN A 120 2.99 28.69 2.64
CA GLN A 120 3.02 30.07 2.16
C GLN A 120 3.75 30.98 3.16
N LYS A 121 3.49 30.85 4.46
CA LYS A 121 4.26 31.55 5.51
C LYS A 121 5.74 31.23 5.39
N ARG A 122 6.09 29.95 5.19
CA ARG A 122 7.49 29.54 4.96
C ARG A 122 8.10 30.18 3.72
N LEU A 123 7.34 30.31 2.63
CA LEU A 123 7.82 30.97 1.41
C LEU A 123 8.21 32.43 1.69
N VAL A 124 7.36 33.17 2.39
CA VAL A 124 7.65 34.56 2.81
C VAL A 124 8.92 34.65 3.66
N TRP A 125 9.12 33.71 4.59
CA TRP A 125 10.37 33.65 5.36
C TRP A 125 11.60 33.33 4.51
N ALA A 126 11.44 32.46 3.51
CA ALA A 126 12.54 32.12 2.60
C ALA A 126 12.96 33.32 1.74
N GLU A 127 12.03 34.19 1.36
CA GLU A 127 12.30 35.44 0.61
C GLU A 127 13.15 36.45 1.41
N GLN A 128 13.07 36.42 2.75
CA GLN A 128 13.88 37.28 3.62
C GLN A 128 15.33 36.82 3.76
N LEU A 129 15.66 35.60 3.32
CA LEU A 129 17.03 35.11 3.29
C LEU A 129 17.76 35.68 2.06
N SER A 130 19.09 35.70 2.12
CA SER A 130 19.95 36.20 1.05
C SER A 130 20.69 35.06 0.32
N GLY A 131 21.09 35.33 -0.92
CA GLY A 131 21.91 34.43 -1.74
C GLY A 131 21.24 33.11 -2.11
N GLU A 132 22.06 32.10 -2.38
CA GLU A 132 21.62 30.78 -2.85
C GLU A 132 20.66 30.06 -1.86
N LYS A 133 20.83 30.34 -0.57
CA LYS A 133 19.99 29.80 0.50
C LYS A 133 18.52 30.23 0.37
N SER A 134 18.28 31.47 -0.04
CA SER A 134 16.95 31.99 -0.33
C SER A 134 16.29 31.19 -1.44
N ILE A 135 16.98 31.05 -2.58
CA ILE A 135 16.51 30.32 -3.76
C ILE A 135 16.15 28.87 -3.41
N GLU A 136 17.02 28.20 -2.67
CA GLU A 136 16.78 26.82 -2.24
C GLU A 136 15.54 26.69 -1.34
N LYS A 137 15.41 27.54 -0.32
CA LYS A 137 14.28 27.48 0.62
C LYS A 137 12.97 27.85 -0.05
N GLN A 138 12.97 28.82 -0.97
CA GLN A 138 11.81 29.17 -1.78
C GLN A 138 11.40 28.00 -2.69
N GLY A 139 12.35 27.41 -3.42
CA GLY A 139 12.08 26.23 -4.25
C GLY A 139 11.49 25.05 -3.47
N TYR A 140 11.94 24.86 -2.22
CA TYR A 140 11.39 23.84 -1.32
C TYR A 140 9.98 24.18 -0.82
N ALA A 141 9.68 25.44 -0.52
CA ALA A 141 8.31 25.85 -0.16
C ALA A 141 7.34 25.68 -1.35
N GLN A 142 7.76 26.12 -2.54
CA GLN A 142 7.01 25.93 -3.79
C GLN A 142 6.73 24.44 -4.07
N HIS A 143 7.68 23.55 -3.78
CA HIS A 143 7.45 22.11 -3.90
C HIS A 143 6.27 21.64 -3.05
N TRP A 144 6.24 22.03 -1.77
CA TRP A 144 5.20 21.57 -0.85
C TRP A 144 3.84 22.19 -1.13
N LEU A 145 3.81 23.45 -1.56
CA LEU A 145 2.58 24.07 -2.08
C LEU A 145 2.04 23.28 -3.27
N GLY A 146 2.87 23.02 -4.29
CA GLY A 146 2.48 22.21 -5.44
C GLY A 146 2.04 20.79 -5.05
N ARG A 147 2.69 20.17 -4.07
CA ARG A 147 2.30 18.85 -3.54
C ARG A 147 0.94 18.87 -2.84
N CYS A 148 0.61 19.91 -2.07
CA CYS A 148 -0.72 20.04 -1.45
C CYS A 148 -1.82 20.06 -2.51
N TYR A 149 -1.66 20.92 -3.52
CA TYR A 149 -2.59 21.01 -4.64
C TYR A 149 -2.71 19.69 -5.40
N PHE A 150 -1.59 19.07 -5.74
CA PHE A 150 -1.55 17.80 -6.49
C PHE A 150 -2.27 16.66 -5.75
N GLU A 151 -1.98 16.48 -4.46
CA GLU A 151 -2.60 15.39 -3.69
C GLU A 151 -4.08 15.66 -3.40
N GLN A 152 -4.45 16.91 -3.13
CA GLN A 152 -5.85 17.29 -2.99
C GLN A 152 -6.61 17.05 -4.32
N ALA A 153 -6.03 17.41 -5.46
CA ALA A 153 -6.60 17.17 -6.79
C ALA A 153 -6.88 15.68 -7.05
N LEU A 154 -5.97 14.80 -6.62
CA LEU A 154 -6.17 13.34 -6.71
C LEU A 154 -7.32 12.85 -5.85
N GLN A 155 -7.46 13.37 -4.62
CA GLN A 155 -8.50 12.91 -3.70
C GLN A 155 -9.92 13.35 -4.07
N ILE A 156 -10.08 14.54 -4.63
CA ILE A 156 -11.41 15.10 -4.94
C ILE A 156 -11.72 15.17 -6.44
N GLY A 157 -10.81 14.74 -7.31
CA GLY A 157 -11.04 14.73 -8.76
C GLY A 157 -11.11 16.13 -9.40
N ASN A 158 -10.35 17.11 -8.91
CA ASN A 158 -10.46 18.51 -9.34
C ASN A 158 -9.30 18.93 -10.25
N ALA A 159 -9.60 19.09 -11.54
CA ALA A 159 -8.64 19.51 -12.57
C ALA A 159 -7.99 20.88 -12.33
N VAL A 160 -8.72 21.86 -11.77
CA VAL A 160 -8.21 23.22 -11.49
C VAL A 160 -7.09 23.17 -10.45
N LEU A 161 -7.17 22.25 -9.49
CA LEU A 161 -6.10 22.09 -8.49
C LEU A 161 -4.81 21.55 -9.12
N PHE A 162 -4.89 20.78 -10.20
CA PHE A 162 -3.67 20.41 -10.92
C PHE A 162 -3.03 21.58 -11.65
N ASP A 163 -3.80 22.54 -12.16
CA ASP A 163 -3.24 23.77 -12.75
C ASP A 163 -2.45 24.56 -11.71
N MET A 164 -3.03 24.74 -10.51
CA MET A 164 -2.37 25.35 -9.38
C MET A 164 -1.08 24.60 -8.99
N ALA A 165 -1.13 23.26 -8.98
CA ALA A 165 0.06 22.44 -8.71
C ALA A 165 1.16 22.67 -9.76
N ARG A 166 0.80 22.72 -11.04
CA ARG A 166 1.74 23.01 -12.14
C ARG A 166 2.40 24.36 -11.99
N GLU A 167 1.66 25.42 -11.68
CA GLU A 167 2.23 26.76 -11.47
C GLU A 167 3.34 26.74 -10.40
N HIS A 168 3.09 26.06 -9.28
CA HIS A 168 4.08 25.93 -8.20
C HIS A 168 5.30 25.10 -8.63
N PHE A 169 5.12 24.02 -9.38
CA PHE A 169 6.24 23.22 -9.89
C PHE A 169 7.02 23.94 -11.01
N GLN A 170 6.36 24.77 -11.83
CA GLN A 170 7.02 25.66 -12.79
C GLN A 170 7.87 26.72 -12.08
N LYS A 171 7.33 27.39 -11.06
CA LYS A 171 8.09 28.31 -10.20
C LYS A 171 9.30 27.61 -9.60
N ARG A 172 9.13 26.39 -9.07
CA ARG A 172 10.23 25.57 -8.56
C ARG A 172 11.28 25.28 -9.63
N LEU A 173 10.88 24.95 -10.86
CA LEU A 173 11.80 24.67 -11.96
C LEU A 173 12.65 25.91 -12.31
N VAL A 174 12.04 27.10 -12.32
CA VAL A 174 12.75 28.38 -12.54
C VAL A 174 13.81 28.57 -11.45
N TRP A 175 13.44 28.42 -10.17
CA TRP A 175 14.40 28.52 -9.06
C TRP A 175 15.50 27.47 -9.15
N ALA A 176 15.17 26.23 -9.52
CA ALA A 176 16.15 25.17 -9.66
C ALA A 176 17.20 25.50 -10.73
N LYS A 177 16.81 26.12 -11.84
CA LYS A 177 17.73 26.56 -12.92
C LYS A 177 18.69 27.68 -12.49
N GLN A 178 18.33 28.47 -11.49
CA GLN A 178 19.18 29.56 -10.98
C GLN A 178 20.24 29.07 -9.97
N LEU A 179 20.16 27.81 -9.51
CA LEU A 179 21.14 27.22 -8.62
C LEU A 179 22.37 26.73 -9.38
N ASN A 180 23.52 26.69 -8.70
CA ASN A 180 24.78 26.24 -9.27
C ASN A 180 25.05 24.74 -8.96
N GLY A 181 25.86 24.10 -9.81
CA GLY A 181 26.37 22.74 -9.58
C GLY A 181 25.32 21.62 -9.70
N ASN A 182 25.65 20.43 -9.18
CA ASN A 182 24.80 19.23 -9.28
C ASN A 182 23.45 19.37 -8.57
N ASN A 183 23.39 20.15 -7.49
CA ASN A 183 22.16 20.42 -6.75
C ASN A 183 21.08 21.04 -7.63
N SER A 184 21.48 21.81 -8.65
CA SER A 184 20.59 22.38 -9.66
C SER A 184 19.91 21.29 -10.49
N ILE A 185 20.69 20.35 -11.05
CA ILE A 185 20.20 19.27 -11.92
C ILE A 185 19.18 18.40 -11.19
N GLU A 186 19.49 17.97 -9.97
CA GLU A 186 18.58 17.13 -9.17
C GLU A 186 17.27 17.85 -8.84
N LYS A 187 17.32 19.13 -8.50
CA LYS A 187 16.13 19.95 -8.23
C LYS A 187 15.30 20.16 -9.49
N GLN A 188 15.93 20.33 -10.66
CA GLN A 188 15.25 20.42 -11.96
C GLN A 188 14.57 19.09 -12.30
N ILE A 189 15.25 17.96 -12.11
CA ILE A 189 14.66 16.61 -12.30
C ILE A 189 13.41 16.45 -11.46
N ILE A 190 13.46 16.78 -10.17
CA ILE A 190 12.30 16.64 -9.28
C ILE A 190 11.15 17.56 -9.76
N ALA A 191 11.44 18.80 -10.16
CA ALA A 191 10.41 19.71 -10.64
C ALA A 191 9.75 19.21 -11.94
N GLN A 192 10.56 18.82 -12.93
CA GLN A 192 10.06 18.25 -14.20
C GLN A 192 9.23 16.99 -13.98
N PHE A 193 9.67 16.13 -13.07
CA PHE A 193 8.94 14.92 -12.71
C PHE A 193 7.52 15.24 -12.20
N TRP A 194 7.40 16.22 -11.29
CA TRP A 194 6.09 16.62 -10.77
C TRP A 194 5.23 17.34 -11.81
N LEU A 195 5.82 18.10 -12.73
CA LEU A 195 5.11 18.69 -13.87
C LEU A 195 4.51 17.60 -14.77
N GLY A 196 5.33 16.63 -15.19
CA GLY A 196 4.86 15.50 -16.00
C GLY A 196 3.73 14.74 -15.32
N ARG A 197 3.83 14.49 -14.01
CA ARG A 197 2.74 13.85 -13.26
C ARG A 197 1.47 14.69 -13.17
N CYS A 198 1.56 16.02 -13.07
CA CYS A 198 0.36 16.86 -13.11
C CYS A 198 -0.37 16.68 -14.45
N TYR A 199 0.35 16.80 -15.56
CA TYR A 199 -0.20 16.60 -16.89
C TYR A 199 -0.81 15.20 -17.08
N LEU A 200 -0.08 14.15 -16.70
CA LEU A 200 -0.54 12.77 -16.79
C LEU A 200 -1.85 12.54 -16.00
N LYS A 201 -1.92 13.05 -14.76
CA LYS A 201 -3.11 12.88 -13.91
C LYS A 201 -4.28 13.76 -14.38
N GLN A 202 -4.02 14.93 -14.98
CA GLN A 202 -5.03 15.76 -15.60
C GLN A 202 -5.66 15.09 -16.83
N ALA A 203 -4.84 14.48 -17.69
CA ALA A 203 -5.34 13.71 -18.84
C ALA A 203 -6.32 12.62 -18.39
N LYS A 204 -5.95 11.85 -17.34
CA LYS A 204 -6.83 10.82 -16.77
C LYS A 204 -8.16 11.39 -16.24
N GLN A 205 -8.16 12.57 -15.66
CA GLN A 205 -9.40 13.19 -15.14
C GLN A 205 -10.24 13.87 -16.23
N ASN A 206 -9.65 14.19 -17.39
CA ASN A 206 -10.30 14.91 -18.48
C ASN A 206 -10.77 14.00 -19.64
N GLN A 207 -11.20 12.77 -19.33
CA GLN A 207 -11.65 11.79 -20.33
C GLN A 207 -12.84 12.24 -21.19
N GLY A 208 -13.52 13.34 -20.83
CA GLY A 208 -14.60 13.95 -21.61
C GLY A 208 -14.13 14.83 -22.78
N ASN A 209 -12.86 15.24 -22.83
CA ASN A 209 -12.28 16.05 -23.91
C ASN A 209 -11.00 15.40 -24.45
N ILE A 210 -11.15 14.65 -25.55
CA ILE A 210 -10.09 13.83 -26.14
C ILE A 210 -8.88 14.68 -26.55
N GLU A 211 -9.09 15.76 -27.31
CA GLU A 211 -8.01 16.63 -27.81
C GLU A 211 -7.17 17.22 -26.66
N GLN A 212 -7.83 17.78 -25.65
CA GLN A 212 -7.15 18.34 -24.49
C GLN A 212 -6.43 17.26 -23.65
N SER A 213 -6.98 16.05 -23.59
CA SER A 213 -6.32 14.91 -22.94
C SER A 213 -5.05 14.50 -23.69
N GLU A 214 -5.08 14.42 -25.02
CA GLU A 214 -3.91 14.11 -25.85
C GLU A 214 -2.80 15.16 -25.72
N ASP A 215 -3.16 16.44 -25.66
CA ASP A 215 -2.23 17.53 -25.39
C ASP A 215 -1.53 17.34 -24.03
N TYR A 216 -2.29 17.03 -22.98
CA TYR A 216 -1.71 16.77 -21.66
C TYR A 216 -0.80 15.53 -21.66
N LEU A 217 -1.16 14.45 -22.35
CA LEU A 217 -0.29 13.28 -22.45
C LEU A 217 1.02 13.60 -23.18
N SER A 218 0.95 14.44 -24.22
CA SER A 218 2.12 14.92 -24.96
C SER A 218 3.02 15.80 -24.09
N GLU A 219 2.44 16.69 -23.29
CA GLU A 219 3.20 17.51 -22.34
C GLU A 219 3.81 16.67 -21.20
N ALA A 220 3.11 15.63 -20.73
CA ALA A 220 3.65 14.70 -19.75
C ALA A 220 4.89 13.97 -20.29
N GLU A 221 4.79 13.45 -21.53
CA GLU A 221 5.89 12.78 -22.22
C GLU A 221 7.11 13.70 -22.40
N LYS A 222 6.91 14.94 -22.88
CA LYS A 222 7.99 15.94 -22.98
C LYS A 222 8.69 16.18 -21.63
N CYS A 223 7.92 16.27 -20.54
CA CYS A 223 8.50 16.43 -19.19
C CYS A 223 9.36 15.22 -18.81
N PHE A 224 8.88 13.99 -19.07
CA PHE A 224 9.59 12.76 -18.76
C PHE A 224 10.85 12.58 -19.62
N ASP A 225 10.80 12.95 -20.90
CA ASP A 225 11.98 12.95 -21.77
C ASP A 225 13.05 13.94 -21.30
N GLU A 226 12.64 15.12 -20.82
CA GLU A 226 13.58 16.07 -20.24
C GLU A 226 14.19 15.52 -18.93
N VAL A 227 13.41 14.81 -18.12
CA VAL A 227 13.94 14.08 -16.97
C VAL A 227 15.00 13.05 -17.40
N SER A 228 14.74 12.25 -18.44
CA SER A 228 15.72 11.29 -18.98
C SER A 228 17.07 11.96 -19.29
N LYS A 229 17.03 13.08 -20.03
CA LYS A 229 18.23 13.85 -20.41
C LYS A 229 18.98 14.43 -19.20
N LEU A 230 18.25 14.94 -18.20
CA LEU A 230 18.86 15.52 -17.00
C LEU A 230 19.45 14.45 -16.09
N VAL A 231 18.81 13.30 -15.96
CA VAL A 231 19.26 12.16 -15.13
C VAL A 231 20.61 11.63 -15.61
N GLU A 232 20.87 11.64 -16.92
CA GLU A 232 22.18 11.26 -17.47
C GLU A 232 23.31 12.17 -16.98
N LYS A 233 23.02 13.47 -16.82
CA LYS A 233 23.96 14.51 -16.37
C LYS A 233 24.18 14.54 -14.86
N SER A 234 23.34 13.86 -14.07
CA SER A 234 23.51 13.78 -12.62
C SER A 234 24.73 12.94 -12.24
N LYS A 235 25.52 13.44 -11.28
CA LYS A 235 26.72 12.74 -10.78
C LYS A 235 26.42 11.83 -9.58
N ASP A 236 25.30 12.02 -8.88
CA ASP A 236 24.91 11.16 -7.77
C ASP A 236 24.32 9.84 -8.30
N LYS A 237 25.07 8.76 -8.13
CA LYS A 237 24.68 7.40 -8.56
C LYS A 237 23.43 6.89 -7.86
N SER A 238 23.26 7.20 -6.58
CA SER A 238 22.11 6.76 -5.77
C SER A 238 20.85 7.48 -6.25
N PHE A 239 20.91 8.81 -6.35
CA PHE A 239 19.82 9.63 -6.89
C PHE A 239 19.48 9.21 -8.33
N LYS A 240 20.48 9.01 -9.19
CA LYS A 240 20.28 8.56 -10.58
C LYS A 240 19.51 7.24 -10.65
N LYS A 241 19.89 6.25 -9.84
CA LYS A 241 19.17 4.96 -9.77
C LYS A 241 17.71 5.15 -9.35
N GLN A 242 17.45 5.97 -8.33
CA GLN A 242 16.09 6.26 -7.86
C GLN A 242 15.27 7.00 -8.92
N ALA A 243 15.85 8.01 -9.57
CA ALA A 243 15.20 8.78 -10.62
C ALA A 243 14.83 7.92 -11.83
N ILE A 244 15.73 7.04 -12.29
CA ILE A 244 15.46 6.11 -13.40
C ILE A 244 14.31 5.16 -13.05
N ALA A 245 14.32 4.56 -11.85
CA ALA A 245 13.25 3.65 -11.43
C ALA A 245 11.89 4.36 -11.43
N LYS A 246 11.86 5.58 -10.90
CA LYS A 246 10.67 6.41 -10.81
C LYS A 246 10.18 6.88 -12.18
N LEU A 247 11.09 7.18 -13.10
CA LEU A 247 10.78 7.57 -14.47
C LEU A 247 10.21 6.42 -15.30
N ARG A 248 10.79 5.22 -15.18
CA ARG A 248 10.25 4.01 -15.84
C ARG A 248 8.81 3.75 -15.45
N ARG A 249 8.49 3.93 -14.17
CA ARG A 249 7.11 3.79 -13.68
C ARG A 249 6.18 4.82 -14.29
N ASP A 250 6.62 6.07 -14.38
CA ASP A 250 5.79 7.14 -14.93
C ASP A 250 5.55 6.96 -16.45
N PHE A 251 6.54 6.48 -17.20
CA PHE A 251 6.34 6.05 -18.60
C PHE A 251 5.38 4.86 -18.71
N ARG A 252 5.49 3.87 -17.80
CA ARG A 252 4.55 2.76 -17.73
C ARG A 252 3.13 3.27 -17.52
N GLU A 253 2.93 4.17 -16.56
CA GLU A 253 1.61 4.77 -16.32
C GLU A 253 1.11 5.57 -17.55
N LEU A 254 2.00 6.28 -18.24
CA LEU A 254 1.70 6.98 -19.49
C LEU A 254 1.22 6.03 -20.59
N ASP A 255 1.89 4.89 -20.78
CA ASP A 255 1.47 3.86 -21.75
C ASP A 255 0.05 3.37 -21.46
N PHE A 256 -0.27 3.12 -20.19
CA PHE A 256 -1.62 2.70 -19.78
C PHE A 256 -2.67 3.75 -20.14
N VAL A 257 -2.41 5.03 -19.83
CA VAL A 257 -3.36 6.11 -20.09
C VAL A 257 -3.51 6.38 -21.59
N LYS A 258 -2.46 6.18 -22.39
CA LYS A 258 -2.50 6.24 -23.86
C LYS A 258 -3.21 5.04 -24.51
N GLY A 259 -3.60 4.02 -23.75
CA GLY A 259 -4.19 2.79 -24.28
C GLY A 259 -3.17 1.82 -24.89
N ASN A 260 -1.86 2.06 -24.72
CA ASN A 260 -0.79 1.14 -25.13
C ASN A 260 -0.64 0.00 -24.10
N TYR A 261 -1.66 -0.84 -23.99
CA TYR A 261 -1.74 -1.89 -22.97
C TYR A 261 -0.66 -2.98 -23.15
N GLU A 262 -0.25 -3.27 -24.38
CA GLU A 262 0.85 -4.21 -24.65
C GLU A 262 2.20 -3.66 -24.19
N GLY A 263 2.49 -2.38 -24.50
CA GLY A 263 3.70 -1.71 -24.00
C GLY A 263 3.72 -1.63 -22.47
N TYR A 264 2.57 -1.29 -21.89
CA TYR A 264 2.36 -1.30 -20.44
C TYR A 264 2.69 -2.68 -19.82
N PHE A 265 2.08 -3.75 -20.34
CA PHE A 265 2.27 -5.11 -19.85
C PHE A 265 3.73 -5.54 -19.96
N LYS A 266 4.35 -5.34 -21.13
CA LYS A 266 5.75 -5.71 -21.36
C LYS A 266 6.69 -5.00 -20.38
N SER A 267 6.51 -3.70 -20.20
CA SER A 267 7.28 -2.92 -19.22
C SER A 267 7.09 -3.46 -17.80
N LYS A 268 5.84 -3.81 -17.41
CA LYS A 268 5.52 -4.41 -16.10
C LYS A 268 6.18 -5.78 -15.92
N GLN A 269 6.09 -6.65 -16.91
CA GLN A 269 6.72 -7.97 -16.93
C GLN A 269 8.24 -7.87 -16.80
N GLU A 270 8.89 -7.00 -17.59
CA GLU A 270 10.35 -6.78 -17.51
C GLU A 270 10.78 -6.29 -16.12
N HIS A 271 9.99 -5.41 -15.50
CA HIS A 271 10.24 -4.94 -14.15
C HIS A 271 10.20 -6.10 -13.13
N ILE A 272 9.18 -6.95 -13.22
CA ILE A 272 9.01 -8.12 -12.35
C ILE A 272 10.13 -9.14 -12.60
N GLN A 273 10.47 -9.41 -13.85
CA GLN A 273 11.53 -10.34 -14.22
C GLN A 273 12.90 -9.90 -13.69
N GLN A 274 13.20 -8.59 -13.70
CA GLN A 274 14.43 -8.04 -13.08
C GLN A 274 14.50 -8.33 -11.59
N LYS A 275 13.36 -8.38 -10.89
CA LYS A 275 13.28 -8.73 -9.46
C LYS A 275 13.51 -10.22 -9.23
N LEU A 276 12.87 -11.08 -10.01
CA LEU A 276 13.03 -12.54 -9.94
C LEU A 276 14.44 -13.01 -10.33
N SER A 277 15.13 -12.25 -11.19
CA SER A 277 16.48 -12.57 -11.68
C SER A 277 17.55 -12.65 -10.58
N LYS A 278 17.25 -12.16 -9.37
CA LYS A 278 18.11 -12.35 -8.19
C LYS A 278 18.28 -13.84 -7.83
N ASN A 279 17.26 -14.65 -8.07
CA ASN A 279 17.34 -16.10 -7.90
C ASN A 279 17.96 -16.74 -9.16
N LYS A 280 19.27 -17.02 -9.11
CA LYS A 280 20.01 -17.57 -10.26
C LYS A 280 19.66 -19.02 -10.61
N LYS A 281 19.01 -19.76 -9.69
CA LYS A 281 18.73 -21.19 -9.85
C LYS A 281 17.55 -21.49 -10.77
N ILE A 282 16.59 -20.57 -10.87
CA ILE A 282 15.38 -20.81 -11.65
C ILE A 282 15.69 -20.69 -13.16
N ASN A 283 15.16 -21.62 -13.96
CA ASN A 283 15.29 -21.63 -15.41
C ASN A 283 14.77 -20.33 -16.05
N GLY A 284 15.44 -19.84 -17.10
CA GLY A 284 15.09 -18.58 -17.78
C GLY A 284 13.67 -18.56 -18.37
N ARG A 285 13.24 -19.66 -19.03
CA ARG A 285 11.89 -19.78 -19.60
C ARG A 285 10.83 -19.84 -18.50
N LEU A 286 11.13 -20.54 -17.41
CA LEU A 286 10.23 -20.62 -16.25
C LEU A 286 10.06 -19.24 -15.60
N LYS A 287 11.16 -18.50 -15.40
CA LYS A 287 11.14 -17.11 -14.88
C LYS A 287 10.29 -16.18 -15.74
N GLU A 288 10.44 -16.26 -17.05
CA GLU A 288 9.70 -15.40 -17.98
C GLU A 288 8.19 -15.61 -17.88
N ASN A 289 7.75 -16.87 -17.83
CA ASN A 289 6.34 -17.21 -17.67
C ASN A 289 5.80 -16.87 -16.27
N ILE A 290 6.57 -17.12 -15.20
CA ILE A 290 6.22 -16.69 -13.83
C ILE A 290 6.07 -15.16 -13.77
N ALA A 291 7.01 -14.42 -14.39
CA ALA A 291 6.94 -12.96 -14.44
C ALA A 291 5.70 -12.47 -15.19
N ALA A 292 5.31 -13.14 -16.28
CA ALA A 292 4.10 -12.84 -17.04
C ALA A 292 2.83 -13.09 -16.20
N VAL A 293 2.73 -14.24 -15.52
CA VAL A 293 1.61 -14.54 -14.62
C VAL A 293 1.51 -13.49 -13.52
N LEU A 294 2.63 -13.16 -12.87
CA LEU A 294 2.68 -12.10 -11.85
C LEU A 294 2.28 -10.74 -12.43
N ALA A 295 2.74 -10.38 -13.62
CA ALA A 295 2.38 -9.11 -14.27
C ALA A 295 0.88 -9.01 -14.54
N VAL A 296 0.22 -10.12 -14.91
CA VAL A 296 -1.25 -10.15 -15.07
C VAL A 296 -1.95 -10.05 -13.71
N LEU A 297 -1.52 -10.81 -12.70
CA LEU A 297 -2.28 -11.00 -11.46
C LEU A 297 -1.97 -9.96 -10.37
N SER A 298 -0.78 -9.38 -10.34
CA SER A 298 -0.46 -8.26 -9.43
C SER A 298 -1.11 -6.98 -9.93
N ILE A 299 -1.69 -6.18 -9.04
CA ILE A 299 -2.49 -5.01 -9.40
C ILE A 299 -1.71 -3.72 -9.16
N ASP A 300 -1.53 -2.93 -10.22
CA ASP A 300 -1.02 -1.57 -10.11
C ASP A 300 -2.17 -0.59 -9.81
N PRO A 301 -1.93 0.53 -9.09
CA PRO A 301 -2.97 1.52 -8.78
C PRO A 301 -3.68 2.12 -9.99
N ILE A 302 -3.03 2.12 -11.16
CA ILE A 302 -3.61 2.67 -12.40
C ILE A 302 -4.68 1.75 -13.00
N GLU A 303 -4.60 0.45 -12.73
CA GLU A 303 -5.43 -0.61 -13.35
C GLU A 303 -6.77 -0.81 -12.64
N PHE A 304 -6.89 -0.33 -11.39
CA PHE A 304 -7.97 -0.69 -10.47
C PHE A 304 -8.69 0.54 -9.93
N ASP A 305 -10.02 0.53 -10.02
CA ASP A 305 -10.91 1.66 -9.68
C ASP A 305 -12.08 1.25 -8.78
N LYS A 306 -12.07 0.02 -8.26
CA LYS A 306 -13.16 -0.54 -7.45
C LYS A 306 -12.86 -0.49 -5.95
N PRO A 307 -13.88 -0.44 -5.08
CA PRO A 307 -13.70 -0.71 -3.66
C PRO A 307 -13.48 -2.20 -3.42
N LEU A 308 -12.85 -2.52 -2.30
CA LEU A 308 -12.61 -3.90 -1.84
C LEU A 308 -13.29 -4.12 -0.49
N ALA A 309 -13.85 -5.31 -0.30
CA ALA A 309 -14.53 -5.72 0.91
C ALA A 309 -13.74 -6.81 1.64
N HIS A 310 -13.58 -6.67 2.95
CA HIS A 310 -13.16 -7.73 3.84
C HIS A 310 -14.28 -8.06 4.82
N TYR A 311 -14.79 -9.29 4.75
CA TYR A 311 -15.87 -9.75 5.61
C TYR A 311 -15.31 -10.40 6.88
N THR A 312 -15.85 -10.01 8.02
CA THR A 312 -15.37 -10.48 9.32
C THR A 312 -16.48 -10.48 10.38
N SER A 313 -16.20 -11.07 11.53
CA SER A 313 -17.12 -11.05 12.66
C SER A 313 -17.14 -9.69 13.36
N PRO A 314 -18.22 -9.32 14.08
CA PRO A 314 -18.28 -8.09 14.86
C PRO A 314 -17.17 -8.00 15.91
N ALA A 315 -16.82 -9.11 16.56
CA ALA A 315 -15.77 -9.15 17.58
C ALA A 315 -14.39 -8.84 16.98
N VAL A 316 -14.08 -9.37 15.80
CA VAL A 316 -12.83 -9.05 15.10
C VAL A 316 -12.85 -7.61 14.60
N CYS A 317 -13.99 -7.15 14.07
CA CYS A 317 -14.17 -5.76 13.63
C CYS A 317 -13.91 -4.76 14.77
N GLU A 318 -14.48 -4.99 15.96
CA GLU A 318 -14.26 -4.16 17.15
C GLU A 318 -12.78 -4.12 17.56
N LYS A 319 -12.10 -5.27 17.58
CA LYS A 319 -10.66 -5.37 17.86
C LYS A 319 -9.83 -4.57 16.85
N LEU A 320 -10.12 -4.69 15.55
CA LEU A 320 -9.38 -3.95 14.51
C LEU A 320 -9.57 -2.42 14.62
N LEU A 321 -10.75 -1.99 15.07
CA LEU A 321 -11.10 -0.57 15.17
C LEU A 321 -10.74 0.07 16.51
N GLY A 322 -10.31 -0.72 17.50
CA GLY A 322 -9.96 -0.23 18.84
C GLY A 322 -11.19 0.27 19.60
N ILE A 323 -12.34 -0.39 19.42
CA ILE A 323 -13.59 -0.13 20.14
C ILE A 323 -14.05 -1.42 20.83
N GLY A 324 -14.91 -1.32 21.84
CA GLY A 324 -15.48 -2.51 22.48
C GLY A 324 -16.82 -2.23 23.13
N GLN A 325 -17.92 -2.71 22.57
CA GLN A 325 -19.26 -2.35 23.07
C GLN A 325 -19.53 -2.83 24.50
N LYS A 326 -18.81 -3.86 24.95
CA LYS A 326 -18.95 -4.47 26.29
C LYS A 326 -17.89 -4.01 27.28
N GLU A 327 -17.03 -3.07 26.90
CA GLU A 327 -15.96 -2.59 27.76
C GLU A 327 -16.27 -1.21 28.35
N SER A 328 -16.03 -1.04 29.66
CA SER A 328 -16.27 0.22 30.36
C SER A 328 -15.18 1.27 30.11
N LYS A 329 -13.93 0.85 29.85
CA LYS A 329 -12.77 1.75 29.67
C LYS A 329 -12.34 1.85 28.21
N GLN A 330 -13.13 2.54 27.39
CA GLN A 330 -12.86 2.74 25.96
C GLN A 330 -11.49 3.37 25.65
N GLU A 331 -10.94 4.17 26.57
CA GLU A 331 -9.67 4.86 26.38
C GLU A 331 -8.47 3.90 26.29
N ASN A 332 -8.56 2.73 26.92
CA ASN A 332 -7.48 1.74 26.95
C ASN A 332 -7.48 0.80 25.74
N ILE A 333 -8.54 0.82 24.92
CA ILE A 333 -8.65 -0.07 23.77
C ILE A 333 -7.84 0.53 22.62
N VAL A 334 -6.83 -0.23 22.21
CA VAL A 334 -5.94 0.08 21.08
C VAL A 334 -6.42 -0.69 19.85
N ALA A 335 -6.37 -0.05 18.68
CA ALA A 335 -6.68 -0.69 17.42
C ALA A 335 -5.70 -1.84 17.13
N GLY A 336 -6.26 -3.03 16.87
CA GLY A 336 -5.50 -4.20 16.47
C GLY A 336 -5.01 -4.12 15.03
N LYS A 337 -4.04 -4.99 14.70
CA LYS A 337 -3.57 -5.16 13.31
C LYS A 337 -4.36 -6.25 12.61
N MET A 338 -4.56 -6.09 11.30
CA MET A 338 -5.12 -7.13 10.45
C MET A 338 -4.15 -8.31 10.35
N ARG A 339 -4.70 -9.52 10.35
CA ARG A 339 -3.93 -10.77 10.26
C ARG A 339 -3.92 -11.29 8.83
N MET A 340 -2.81 -11.90 8.44
CA MET A 340 -2.67 -12.76 7.27
C MET A 340 -2.57 -14.20 7.77
N ASN A 341 -3.53 -15.04 7.39
CA ASN A 341 -3.64 -16.40 7.89
C ASN A 341 -2.86 -17.37 7.00
N SER A 342 -2.39 -18.48 7.58
CA SER A 342 -1.70 -19.55 6.86
C SER A 342 -2.60 -20.23 5.82
N SER A 343 -2.04 -20.52 4.64
CA SER A 343 -2.73 -21.22 3.54
C SER A 343 -3.21 -22.63 3.89
N ALA A 344 -2.65 -23.26 4.93
CA ALA A 344 -2.92 -24.66 5.30
C ALA A 344 -4.35 -24.92 5.81
N TYR A 345 -5.05 -23.90 6.30
CA TYR A 345 -6.38 -24.04 6.93
C TYR A 345 -7.42 -23.12 6.31
N MET A 346 -7.30 -22.92 4.99
CA MET A 346 -8.23 -22.11 4.22
C MET A 346 -9.47 -22.90 3.84
N ASN A 347 -10.54 -22.19 3.46
CA ASN A 347 -11.79 -22.81 3.04
C ASN A 347 -11.63 -23.65 1.76
N ASP A 348 -10.65 -23.32 0.91
CA ASP A 348 -10.29 -24.14 -0.24
C ASP A 348 -9.18 -25.13 0.15
N PRO A 349 -9.45 -26.44 0.19
CA PRO A 349 -8.42 -27.44 0.46
C PRO A 349 -7.44 -27.64 -0.72
N TYR A 350 -7.76 -27.12 -1.90
CA TYR A 350 -6.93 -27.17 -3.11
C TYR A 350 -6.12 -25.89 -3.33
N GLU A 351 -5.98 -25.05 -2.29
CA GLU A 351 -5.27 -23.78 -2.33
C GLU A 351 -3.86 -23.94 -2.93
N GLY A 352 -3.66 -23.39 -4.14
CA GLY A 352 -2.44 -23.51 -4.91
C GLY A 352 -2.06 -24.93 -5.40
N LYS A 353 -2.93 -25.93 -5.24
CA LYS A 353 -2.82 -27.26 -5.87
C LYS A 353 -3.37 -27.26 -7.30
N SER A 354 -4.42 -26.47 -7.58
CA SER A 354 -5.04 -26.40 -8.91
C SER A 354 -4.07 -26.00 -10.03
N LEU A 355 -3.03 -25.20 -9.72
CA LEU A 355 -1.96 -24.90 -10.69
C LEU A 355 -1.11 -26.13 -11.01
N TYR A 356 -0.79 -26.98 -10.04
CA TYR A 356 -0.04 -28.20 -10.28
C TYR A 356 -0.82 -29.18 -11.14
N ASP A 357 -2.12 -29.32 -10.90
CA ASP A 357 -3.00 -30.15 -11.73
C ASP A 357 -2.99 -29.69 -13.19
N LEU A 358 -3.11 -28.37 -13.43
CA LEU A 358 -3.03 -27.78 -14.77
C LEU A 358 -1.69 -28.08 -15.46
N LEU A 359 -0.59 -28.07 -14.71
CA LEU A 359 0.76 -28.33 -15.21
C LEU A 359 1.10 -29.82 -15.32
N GLY A 360 0.22 -30.71 -14.86
CA GLY A 360 0.46 -32.16 -14.82
C GLY A 360 1.50 -32.59 -13.79
N ILE A 361 1.74 -31.77 -12.76
CA ILE A 361 2.70 -32.07 -11.70
C ILE A 361 2.00 -32.91 -10.64
N GLN A 362 2.35 -34.19 -10.54
CA GLN A 362 1.82 -35.04 -9.47
C GLN A 362 2.48 -34.68 -8.14
N GLU A 363 1.66 -34.45 -7.10
CA GLU A 363 2.12 -34.49 -5.72
C GLU A 363 1.98 -35.92 -5.21
N PRO A 364 3.09 -36.65 -4.93
CA PRO A 364 3.02 -37.98 -4.34
C PRO A 364 2.64 -37.85 -2.86
N ASP A 365 1.38 -37.53 -2.58
CA ASP A 365 0.91 -37.33 -1.20
C ASP A 365 0.39 -38.65 -0.62
N LEU A 366 1.27 -39.34 0.11
CA LEU A 366 0.86 -39.81 1.42
C LEU A 366 1.19 -38.65 2.37
N GLU A 367 0.18 -38.03 3.00
CA GLU A 367 0.34 -36.92 3.97
C GLU A 367 1.37 -37.25 5.08
N ASN A 368 1.65 -38.52 5.30
CA ASN A 368 2.60 -39.04 6.29
C ASN A 368 4.07 -38.99 5.84
N LEU A 369 4.38 -38.68 4.57
CA LEU A 369 5.74 -38.72 3.99
C LEU A 369 6.21 -37.36 3.46
N SER A 370 5.35 -36.33 3.40
CA SER A 370 5.77 -34.99 2.99
C SER A 370 6.60 -34.35 4.10
N GLU A 371 7.88 -34.06 3.85
CA GLU A 371 8.64 -33.15 4.72
C GLU A 371 7.89 -31.81 4.77
N LEU A 372 7.58 -31.33 5.99
CA LEU A 372 6.94 -30.03 6.16
C LEU A 372 7.80 -28.97 5.46
N SER A 373 7.24 -28.25 4.49
CA SER A 373 7.92 -27.08 3.93
C SER A 373 8.26 -26.13 5.07
N ARG A 374 9.52 -25.68 5.14
CA ARG A 374 9.94 -24.68 6.12
C ARG A 374 9.19 -23.38 5.95
N HIS A 375 8.70 -23.10 4.74
CA HIS A 375 8.00 -21.87 4.40
C HIS A 375 6.51 -22.14 4.22
N ASN A 376 5.70 -21.15 4.58
CA ASN A 376 4.27 -21.16 4.37
C ASN A 376 3.82 -19.86 3.71
N ALA A 377 2.73 -19.92 2.96
CA ALA A 377 2.05 -18.75 2.45
C ALA A 377 1.08 -18.21 3.50
N PHE A 378 1.17 -16.92 3.75
CA PHE A 378 0.23 -16.18 4.59
C PHE A 378 -0.48 -15.14 3.75
N PHE A 379 -1.80 -15.06 3.86
CA PHE A 379 -2.54 -14.05 3.13
C PHE A 379 -3.77 -13.52 3.85
N ALA A 380 -4.14 -12.30 3.47
CA ALA A 380 -5.40 -11.66 3.82
C ALA A 380 -6.25 -11.53 2.56
N CYS A 381 -7.51 -11.95 2.65
CA CYS A 381 -8.43 -12.03 1.52
C CYS A 381 -9.39 -10.83 1.49
N PHE A 382 -9.65 -10.35 0.28
CA PHE A 382 -10.57 -9.27 -0.03
C PHE A 382 -11.44 -9.67 -1.22
N SER A 383 -12.58 -9.03 -1.39
CA SER A 383 -13.50 -9.28 -2.50
C SER A 383 -13.91 -7.96 -3.17
N SER A 384 -14.11 -7.95 -4.49
CA SER A 384 -14.76 -6.83 -5.17
C SER A 384 -16.24 -6.69 -4.82
N ARG A 385 -16.84 -7.70 -4.17
CA ARG A 385 -18.26 -7.73 -3.82
C ARG A 385 -18.53 -7.01 -2.50
N VAL A 386 -18.74 -5.70 -2.59
CA VAL A 386 -19.13 -4.88 -1.43
C VAL A 386 -20.61 -5.07 -1.10
N ASN A 387 -20.91 -5.31 0.19
CA ASN A 387 -22.28 -5.50 0.69
C ASN A 387 -23.05 -6.59 -0.08
N ASP A 388 -22.49 -7.79 -0.10
CA ASP A 388 -22.98 -8.94 -0.85
C ASP A 388 -23.48 -10.04 0.10
N LEU A 389 -24.61 -10.65 -0.28
CA LEU A 389 -25.30 -11.63 0.54
C LEU A 389 -24.50 -12.92 0.71
N ASN A 390 -23.93 -13.42 -0.38
CA ASN A 390 -23.16 -14.66 -0.37
C ASN A 390 -21.92 -14.48 0.51
N GLN A 391 -21.24 -13.35 0.39
CA GLN A 391 -20.09 -13.04 1.24
C GLN A 391 -20.46 -12.95 2.73
N PHE A 392 -21.57 -12.30 3.07
CA PHE A 392 -22.08 -12.29 4.45
C PHE A 392 -22.43 -13.68 4.99
N ARG A 393 -22.95 -14.59 4.14
CA ARG A 393 -23.29 -15.97 4.52
C ARG A 393 -22.06 -16.83 4.74
N LEU A 394 -21.02 -16.66 3.92
CA LEU A 394 -19.77 -17.41 4.01
C LEU A 394 -18.91 -16.95 5.19
N TYR A 395 -18.70 -15.63 5.32
CA TYR A 395 -17.66 -15.06 6.18
C TYR A 395 -18.19 -14.21 7.34
N GLY A 396 -19.48 -13.86 7.32
CA GLY A 396 -20.11 -12.90 8.23
C GLY A 396 -21.18 -13.51 9.14
N LYS A 397 -21.07 -14.77 9.55
CA LYS A 397 -22.03 -15.39 10.48
C LYS A 397 -21.43 -15.57 11.88
N VAL A 398 -22.19 -15.18 12.90
CA VAL A 398 -21.88 -15.40 14.32
C VAL A 398 -22.97 -16.28 14.91
N GLY A 399 -22.58 -17.40 15.53
CA GLY A 399 -23.54 -18.32 16.14
C GLY A 399 -24.61 -18.81 15.16
N ASN A 400 -24.22 -19.10 13.91
CA ASN A 400 -25.10 -19.50 12.80
C ASN A 400 -26.17 -18.48 12.37
N VAL A 401 -26.10 -17.24 12.85
CA VAL A 401 -26.96 -16.15 12.37
C VAL A 401 -26.37 -15.58 11.08
N GLU A 402 -27.00 -15.84 9.94
CA GLU A 402 -26.58 -15.30 8.64
C GLU A 402 -26.60 -13.76 8.64
N ALA A 403 -25.65 -13.15 7.93
CA ALA A 403 -25.53 -11.69 7.79
C ALA A 403 -25.52 -10.92 9.12
N SER A 404 -24.85 -11.47 10.14
CA SER A 404 -24.64 -10.81 11.44
C SER A 404 -23.27 -10.16 11.59
N GLY A 405 -22.37 -10.39 10.64
CA GLY A 405 -21.00 -9.88 10.61
C GLY A 405 -20.88 -8.46 10.10
N CYS A 406 -19.65 -8.09 9.77
CA CYS A 406 -19.26 -6.78 9.26
C CYS A 406 -18.57 -6.93 7.90
N CYS A 407 -18.86 -6.01 6.99
CA CYS A 407 -18.14 -5.81 5.74
C CYS A 407 -17.29 -4.53 5.89
N LEU A 408 -15.97 -4.70 5.91
CA LEU A 408 -14.99 -3.63 5.94
C LEU A 408 -14.69 -3.20 4.50
N VAL A 409 -15.00 -1.95 4.14
CA VAL A 409 -14.85 -1.44 2.77
C VAL A 409 -13.60 -0.56 2.68
N LEU A 410 -12.66 -0.97 1.84
CA LEU A 410 -11.38 -0.33 1.58
C LEU A 410 -11.30 0.18 0.13
N ASN A 411 -10.30 1.03 -0.14
CA ASN A 411 -9.97 1.56 -1.47
C ASN A 411 -11.11 2.33 -2.17
N ARG A 412 -12.10 2.86 -1.43
CA ARG A 412 -13.16 3.65 -2.05
C ARG A 412 -12.64 4.93 -2.69
N ARG A 413 -11.52 5.44 -2.18
CA ARG A 413 -10.82 6.63 -2.67
C ARG A 413 -9.66 6.32 -3.63
N GLY A 414 -9.42 5.05 -3.94
CA GLY A 414 -8.30 4.64 -4.80
C GLY A 414 -6.89 4.89 -4.21
N ASN A 415 -6.79 5.06 -2.89
CA ASN A 415 -5.55 5.46 -2.20
C ASN A 415 -4.90 4.33 -1.37
N TRP A 416 -5.49 3.12 -1.38
CA TRP A 416 -4.93 1.98 -0.64
C TRP A 416 -3.94 1.18 -1.50
N ILE A 417 -4.31 0.88 -2.74
CA ILE A 417 -3.46 0.09 -3.64
C ILE A 417 -2.20 0.90 -3.97
N ARG A 418 -1.06 0.25 -3.83
CA ARG A 418 0.26 0.83 -4.10
C ARG A 418 0.97 0.00 -5.17
N GLU A 419 2.07 0.54 -5.67
CA GLU A 419 2.94 -0.18 -6.60
C GLU A 419 3.38 -1.53 -5.99
N PRO A 420 3.17 -2.65 -6.70
CA PRO A 420 3.53 -3.97 -6.23
C PRO A 420 5.01 -4.11 -5.84
N ASP A 421 5.28 -4.33 -4.55
CA ASP A 421 6.62 -4.70 -4.08
C ASP A 421 6.75 -6.22 -3.93
N LEU A 422 7.11 -6.90 -5.01
CA LEU A 422 7.26 -8.36 -5.00
C LEU A 422 8.32 -8.85 -4.01
N GLU A 423 9.33 -8.04 -3.70
CA GLU A 423 10.33 -8.42 -2.70
C GLU A 423 9.70 -8.53 -1.31
N ALA A 424 8.68 -7.73 -1.01
CA ALA A 424 7.95 -7.80 0.25
C ALA A 424 7.16 -9.11 0.42
N SER A 425 6.70 -9.72 -0.68
CA SER A 425 5.96 -10.99 -0.67
C SER A 425 6.88 -12.21 -0.68
N PHE A 426 8.03 -12.11 -1.35
CA PHE A 426 8.86 -13.25 -1.73
C PHE A 426 10.34 -13.11 -1.33
N HIS A 427 10.66 -12.25 -0.37
CA HIS A 427 12.05 -11.95 0.02
C HIS A 427 12.90 -13.22 0.21
N ARG A 428 12.36 -14.18 0.98
CA ARG A 428 13.04 -15.43 1.31
C ARG A 428 13.31 -16.33 0.11
N LEU A 429 12.43 -16.33 -0.89
CA LEU A 429 12.64 -17.08 -2.14
C LEU A 429 13.77 -16.50 -2.99
N ASN A 430 14.14 -15.23 -2.76
CA ASN A 430 15.24 -14.56 -3.44
C ASN A 430 16.58 -14.67 -2.69
N ASP A 431 16.59 -15.15 -1.44
CA ASP A 431 17.80 -15.33 -0.64
C ASP A 431 18.51 -16.64 -1.03
N GLN A 432 19.80 -16.53 -1.35
CA GLN A 432 20.61 -17.64 -1.89
C GLN A 432 20.84 -18.79 -0.90
N ASP A 433 20.65 -18.55 0.41
CA ASP A 433 20.91 -19.51 1.48
C ASP A 433 19.65 -20.30 1.92
N GLY A 434 18.47 -20.04 1.32
CA GLY A 434 17.19 -20.61 1.74
C GLY A 434 17.03 -22.13 1.59
N PHE A 435 17.98 -22.82 0.96
CA PHE A 435 17.97 -24.28 0.80
C PHE A 435 19.04 -25.01 1.64
N THR A 436 19.98 -24.31 2.26
CA THR A 436 21.05 -24.91 3.07
C THR A 436 21.08 -24.24 4.44
N GLY A 437 20.67 -24.99 5.47
CA GLY A 437 20.45 -24.46 6.82
C GLY A 437 21.71 -23.97 7.54
N SER A 438 22.20 -22.78 7.19
CA SER A 438 23.24 -22.12 7.98
C SER A 438 23.06 -20.60 8.04
N VAL A 439 23.09 -20.11 9.28
CA VAL A 439 23.27 -18.73 9.74
C VAL A 439 22.04 -17.80 9.62
N VAL A 440 21.29 -17.76 10.72
CA VAL A 440 20.43 -16.65 11.11
C VAL A 440 21.30 -15.38 11.14
N LYS A 441 21.24 -14.56 10.10
CA LYS A 441 21.66 -13.16 10.21
C LYS A 441 20.64 -12.46 11.10
N GLU A 442 21.09 -11.91 12.21
CA GLU A 442 20.32 -10.95 13.00
C GLU A 442 19.81 -9.85 12.06
N THR A 443 18.53 -9.92 11.72
CA THR A 443 17.87 -8.90 10.92
C THR A 443 17.32 -7.88 11.90
N THR A 444 17.82 -6.64 11.81
CA THR A 444 17.15 -5.49 12.44
C THR A 444 15.67 -5.57 12.11
N ALA A 445 14.83 -5.68 13.13
CA ALA A 445 13.39 -5.92 13.03
C ALA A 445 12.77 -5.18 11.83
N GLN A 446 12.66 -5.88 10.70
CA GLN A 446 12.00 -5.34 9.52
C GLN A 446 10.52 -5.30 9.84
N ARG A 447 9.97 -4.07 9.84
CA ARG A 447 8.53 -3.82 9.97
C ARG A 447 7.75 -4.77 9.06
N PRO A 448 6.59 -5.29 9.49
CA PRO A 448 5.64 -5.91 8.57
C PRO A 448 5.43 -4.99 7.37
N SER A 449 5.54 -5.55 6.17
CA SER A 449 5.54 -4.77 4.95
C SER A 449 4.12 -4.26 4.67
N GLU A 450 3.75 -3.12 5.25
CA GLU A 450 2.46 -2.48 4.96
C GLU A 450 2.25 -2.13 3.46
N ASN A 451 3.29 -2.32 2.64
CA ASN A 451 3.32 -2.16 1.19
C ASN A 451 3.29 -3.50 0.43
N LEU A 452 2.57 -4.50 0.93
CA LEU A 452 2.35 -5.74 0.18
C LEU A 452 1.57 -5.46 -1.12
N PRO A 453 1.96 -6.11 -2.24
CA PRO A 453 1.18 -6.11 -3.47
C PRO A 453 -0.18 -6.76 -3.27
N LEU A 454 -1.18 -6.20 -3.96
CA LEU A 454 -2.50 -6.82 -4.09
C LEU A 454 -2.51 -7.70 -5.34
N TYR A 455 -2.93 -8.94 -5.20
CA TYR A 455 -3.08 -9.88 -6.31
C TYR A 455 -4.55 -10.20 -6.54
N GLN A 456 -4.95 -10.33 -7.81
CA GLN A 456 -6.18 -10.99 -8.19
C GLN A 456 -5.99 -12.50 -8.23
N ILE A 457 -7.02 -13.25 -7.82
CA ILE A 457 -7.06 -14.70 -7.94
C ILE A 457 -7.68 -15.13 -9.28
N ALA A 458 -7.02 -16.07 -9.95
CA ALA A 458 -7.52 -16.75 -11.14
C ALA A 458 -8.07 -18.13 -10.76
N TYR A 459 -9.13 -18.56 -11.45
CA TYR A 459 -9.82 -19.79 -11.10
C TYR A 459 -9.61 -20.88 -12.15
N ILE A 460 -9.18 -22.07 -11.73
CA ILE A 460 -8.92 -23.23 -12.60
C ILE A 460 -9.97 -24.30 -12.35
N PHE A 461 -10.39 -25.01 -13.39
CA PHE A 461 -11.28 -26.17 -13.29
C PHE A 461 -11.06 -27.16 -14.44
N TYR A 462 -11.50 -28.40 -14.23
CA TYR A 462 -11.59 -29.40 -15.29
C TYR A 462 -12.82 -29.13 -16.16
N ARG A 463 -12.66 -29.18 -17.49
CA ARG A 463 -13.78 -29.13 -18.41
C ARG A 463 -14.49 -30.48 -18.40
N ASP A 464 -15.79 -30.43 -18.17
CA ASP A 464 -16.67 -31.58 -18.26
C ASP A 464 -17.93 -31.23 -19.07
N GLU A 465 -18.84 -32.19 -19.22
CA GLU A 465 -20.09 -32.03 -19.98
C GLU A 465 -21.04 -30.97 -19.39
N TYR A 466 -20.82 -30.53 -18.15
CA TYR A 466 -21.66 -29.57 -17.42
C TYR A 466 -21.08 -28.16 -17.41
N THR A 467 -19.78 -28.01 -17.66
CA THR A 467 -19.14 -26.70 -17.80
C THR A 467 -19.60 -26.01 -19.08
N GLN A 468 -20.24 -24.85 -18.97
CA GLN A 468 -20.73 -24.13 -20.14
C GLN A 468 -19.56 -23.39 -20.82
N ASP A 469 -19.52 -23.35 -22.16
CA ASP A 469 -18.49 -22.64 -22.95
C ASP A 469 -18.29 -21.15 -22.55
N LYS A 470 -19.26 -20.56 -21.84
CA LYS A 470 -19.23 -19.17 -21.35
C LYS A 470 -18.57 -18.99 -19.98
N GLU A 471 -18.23 -20.09 -19.28
CA GLU A 471 -17.70 -20.05 -17.91
C GLU A 471 -16.18 -19.86 -17.85
N TYR A 472 -15.43 -20.26 -18.88
CA TYR A 472 -14.00 -19.95 -19.03
C TYR A 472 -13.77 -18.84 -20.07
N ASP A 473 -12.73 -18.04 -19.87
CA ASP A 473 -12.42 -16.89 -20.75
C ASP A 473 -10.94 -16.74 -21.09
N VAL A 474 -10.04 -17.53 -20.50
CA VAL A 474 -8.59 -17.44 -20.75
C VAL A 474 -8.08 -18.54 -21.68
N MET A 475 -8.50 -19.79 -21.51
CA MET A 475 -7.98 -20.93 -22.28
C MET A 475 -8.88 -21.25 -23.47
N ASP A 476 -8.31 -21.35 -24.68
CA ASP A 476 -8.99 -21.78 -25.90
C ASP A 476 -8.58 -23.20 -26.32
N GLY A 477 -9.32 -23.78 -27.26
CA GLY A 477 -9.00 -25.08 -27.86
C GLY A 477 -9.41 -26.30 -27.02
N LYS A 478 -8.95 -27.49 -27.46
CA LYS A 478 -9.17 -28.78 -26.80
C LYS A 478 -8.18 -28.96 -25.64
N THR A 479 -8.48 -28.33 -24.51
CA THR A 479 -7.75 -28.56 -23.26
C THR A 479 -8.72 -29.13 -22.23
N ASP A 480 -8.24 -30.03 -21.37
CA ASP A 480 -9.06 -30.61 -20.29
C ASP A 480 -9.33 -29.61 -19.17
N PHE A 481 -8.72 -28.41 -19.22
CA PHE A 481 -8.86 -27.36 -18.21
C PHE A 481 -9.51 -26.09 -18.75
N GLY A 482 -10.39 -25.48 -17.96
CA GLY A 482 -10.92 -24.14 -18.10
C GLY A 482 -10.27 -23.19 -17.10
N ILE A 483 -10.11 -21.92 -17.48
CA ILE A 483 -9.58 -20.87 -16.61
C ILE A 483 -10.46 -19.64 -16.70
N ARG A 484 -10.81 -19.10 -15.54
CA ARG A 484 -11.66 -17.92 -15.38
C ARG A 484 -10.88 -16.79 -14.72
N LEU A 485 -10.78 -15.65 -15.40
CA LEU A 485 -10.20 -14.42 -14.88
C LEU A 485 -11.24 -13.30 -14.97
N LYS A 486 -11.74 -12.81 -13.84
CA LYS A 486 -12.74 -11.72 -13.84
C LYS A 486 -12.10 -10.35 -14.16
N PRO A 487 -12.84 -9.39 -14.74
CA PRO A 487 -12.34 -8.03 -14.94
C PRO A 487 -12.11 -7.33 -13.59
N ILE A 488 -11.07 -6.50 -13.51
CA ILE A 488 -10.68 -5.78 -12.28
C ILE A 488 -11.09 -4.30 -12.28
N SER A 489 -11.44 -3.78 -13.45
CA SER A 489 -11.94 -2.42 -13.68
C SER A 489 -12.91 -2.43 -14.86
N ASP A 490 -13.43 -1.27 -15.24
CA ASP A 490 -14.34 -1.15 -16.38
C ASP A 490 -13.59 -1.07 -17.73
N ASN A 491 -12.26 -1.12 -17.70
CA ASN A 491 -11.40 -1.13 -18.89
C ASN A 491 -11.33 -2.53 -19.50
N LEU A 492 -12.25 -2.81 -20.44
CA LEU A 492 -12.34 -4.12 -21.10
C LEU A 492 -11.18 -4.41 -22.06
N ASP A 493 -10.61 -3.38 -22.70
CA ASP A 493 -9.46 -3.56 -23.60
C ASP A 493 -8.23 -4.04 -22.82
N TRP A 494 -7.97 -3.44 -21.65
CA TRP A 494 -6.93 -3.93 -20.75
C TRP A 494 -7.23 -5.36 -20.28
N HIS A 495 -8.50 -5.65 -19.98
CA HIS A 495 -8.89 -6.99 -19.57
C HIS A 495 -8.63 -8.04 -20.66
N GLU A 496 -8.84 -7.72 -21.93
CA GLU A 496 -8.52 -8.63 -23.03
C GLU A 496 -7.02 -8.91 -23.14
N VAL A 497 -6.17 -7.89 -23.04
CA VAL A 497 -4.71 -8.07 -23.00
C VAL A 497 -4.32 -8.98 -21.84
N ARG A 498 -4.89 -8.77 -20.64
CA ARG A 498 -4.62 -9.65 -19.48
C ARG A 498 -4.96 -11.11 -19.75
N LYS A 499 -6.08 -11.39 -20.40
CA LYS A 499 -6.48 -12.77 -20.73
C LYS A 499 -5.52 -13.41 -21.73
N GLN A 500 -5.18 -12.71 -22.82
CA GLN A 500 -4.24 -13.19 -23.83
C GLN A 500 -2.84 -13.45 -23.25
N GLN A 501 -2.35 -12.54 -22.39
CA GLN A 501 -1.05 -12.68 -21.76
C GLN A 501 -1.03 -13.81 -20.72
N LEU A 502 -2.09 -13.97 -19.92
CA LEU A 502 -2.20 -15.09 -18.98
C LEU A 502 -2.26 -16.43 -19.73
N GLN A 503 -3.04 -16.51 -20.80
CA GLN A 503 -3.12 -17.69 -21.64
C GLN A 503 -1.76 -18.07 -22.22
N THR A 504 -1.03 -17.10 -22.77
CA THR A 504 0.30 -17.29 -23.33
C THR A 504 1.29 -17.81 -22.28
N ALA A 505 1.30 -17.19 -21.09
CA ALA A 505 2.16 -17.58 -19.99
C ALA A 505 1.85 -19.00 -19.49
N LEU A 506 0.57 -19.35 -19.34
CA LEU A 506 0.15 -20.68 -18.89
C LEU A 506 0.45 -21.75 -19.94
N LYS A 507 0.24 -21.49 -21.24
CA LYS A 507 0.68 -22.39 -22.32
C LYS A 507 2.19 -22.60 -22.27
N GLY A 508 2.96 -21.53 -22.03
CA GLY A 508 4.41 -21.59 -21.85
C GLY A 508 4.84 -22.45 -20.65
N LEU A 509 4.14 -22.33 -19.51
CA LEU A 509 4.37 -23.20 -18.35
C LEU A 509 4.02 -24.66 -18.66
N CYS A 510 2.85 -24.92 -19.26
CA CYS A 510 2.46 -26.28 -19.61
C CYS A 510 3.46 -26.94 -20.58
N GLY A 511 3.97 -26.20 -21.58
CA GLY A 511 5.01 -26.67 -22.48
C GLY A 511 6.32 -26.98 -21.73
N TYR A 512 6.74 -26.09 -20.82
CA TYR A 512 7.93 -26.31 -20.00
C TYR A 512 7.87 -27.61 -19.19
N TRP A 513 6.74 -27.92 -18.56
CA TRP A 513 6.61 -29.13 -17.73
C TRP A 513 6.37 -30.42 -18.52
N LYS A 514 5.90 -30.33 -19.78
CA LYS A 514 5.75 -31.49 -20.67
C LYS A 514 7.05 -31.91 -21.36
N ASP A 515 7.91 -30.96 -21.70
CA ASP A 515 9.03 -31.16 -22.63
C ASP A 515 10.40 -31.35 -21.95
N THR A 516 10.49 -31.37 -20.61
CA THR A 516 11.79 -31.31 -19.93
C THR A 516 12.20 -32.62 -19.24
N ASP A 517 13.27 -33.25 -19.76
CA ASP A 517 14.09 -34.23 -19.02
C ASP A 517 14.90 -33.49 -17.93
N GLN A 518 14.30 -33.33 -16.75
CA GLN A 518 14.94 -32.66 -15.60
C GLN A 518 15.61 -33.67 -14.68
N SER A 519 16.76 -33.31 -14.09
CA SER A 519 17.24 -34.05 -12.91
C SER A 519 16.24 -33.91 -11.77
N LYS A 520 16.29 -34.83 -10.79
CA LYS A 520 15.41 -34.76 -9.62
C LYS A 520 15.60 -33.45 -8.85
N GLU A 521 16.85 -32.98 -8.72
CA GLU A 521 17.18 -31.72 -8.04
C GLU A 521 16.62 -30.51 -8.82
N GLU A 522 16.82 -30.47 -10.14
CA GLU A 522 16.31 -29.39 -11.00
C GLU A 522 14.78 -29.35 -10.97
N PHE A 523 14.11 -30.50 -11.00
CA PHE A 523 12.66 -30.59 -10.89
C PHE A 523 12.15 -29.99 -9.57
N GLN A 524 12.81 -30.30 -8.43
CA GLN A 524 12.40 -29.75 -7.13
C GLN A 524 12.66 -28.24 -7.04
N GLU A 525 13.80 -27.75 -7.54
CA GLU A 525 14.09 -26.31 -7.55
C GLU A 525 13.11 -25.53 -8.45
N ASN A 526 12.77 -26.07 -9.63
CA ASN A 526 11.78 -25.47 -10.53
C ASN A 526 10.36 -25.58 -9.98
N LYS A 527 10.02 -26.67 -9.26
CA LYS A 527 8.71 -26.81 -8.58
C LYS A 527 8.59 -25.77 -7.47
N ALA A 528 9.65 -25.54 -6.70
CA ALA A 528 9.69 -24.50 -5.68
C ALA A 528 9.51 -23.10 -6.26
N ALA A 529 10.01 -22.85 -7.49
CA ALA A 529 9.76 -21.59 -8.18
C ALA A 529 8.27 -21.32 -8.49
N LEU A 530 7.41 -22.34 -8.48
CA LEU A 530 5.97 -22.12 -8.63
C LEU A 530 5.34 -21.50 -7.37
N GLU A 531 6.03 -21.48 -6.22
CA GLU A 531 5.54 -20.81 -5.01
C GLU A 531 5.26 -19.31 -5.22
N TYR A 532 5.97 -18.66 -6.15
CA TYR A 532 5.71 -17.26 -6.52
C TYR A 532 4.28 -17.03 -7.03
N ILE A 533 3.63 -18.05 -7.61
CA ILE A 533 2.34 -17.88 -8.29
C ILE A 533 1.27 -18.88 -7.89
N ARG A 534 1.61 -20.02 -7.28
CA ARG A 534 0.63 -21.11 -7.03
C ARG A 534 -0.54 -20.64 -6.18
N TYR A 535 -0.28 -19.83 -5.14
CA TYR A 535 -1.31 -19.28 -4.24
C TYR A 535 -2.09 -18.10 -4.85
N LEU A 536 -1.94 -17.86 -6.16
CA LEU A 536 -2.77 -16.94 -6.94
C LEU A 536 -3.81 -17.67 -7.79
N PHE A 537 -3.87 -19.01 -7.67
CA PHE A 537 -4.83 -19.86 -8.35
C PHE A 537 -5.68 -20.63 -7.34
N LYS A 538 -6.97 -20.73 -7.65
CA LYS A 538 -7.98 -21.36 -6.81
C LYS A 538 -8.92 -22.24 -7.63
N ASP A 539 -9.64 -23.15 -6.99
CA ASP A 539 -10.69 -23.92 -7.64
C ASP A 539 -11.88 -23.02 -8.07
N HIS A 540 -12.47 -23.30 -9.24
CA HIS A 540 -13.60 -22.56 -9.79
C HIS A 540 -14.89 -22.61 -8.97
N ALA A 541 -15.04 -23.57 -8.06
CA ALA A 541 -16.13 -23.59 -7.08
C ALA A 541 -16.19 -22.29 -6.25
N PHE A 542 -15.05 -21.59 -6.08
CA PHE A 542 -14.94 -20.36 -5.31
C PHE A 542 -15.00 -19.07 -6.17
N ARG A 543 -15.37 -19.16 -7.45
CA ARG A 543 -15.40 -18.01 -8.39
C ARG A 543 -16.27 -16.83 -7.96
N ASP A 544 -17.29 -17.09 -7.15
CA ASP A 544 -18.22 -16.07 -6.65
C ASP A 544 -17.62 -15.22 -5.52
N GLU A 545 -16.43 -15.58 -5.03
CA GLU A 545 -15.70 -14.77 -4.06
C GLU A 545 -15.05 -13.53 -4.69
N GLU A 546 -14.71 -13.60 -5.99
CA GLU A 546 -14.01 -12.52 -6.70
C GLU A 546 -12.80 -12.01 -5.88
N GLU A 547 -11.95 -12.98 -5.54
CA GLU A 547 -10.98 -12.84 -4.46
C GLU A 547 -9.73 -12.06 -4.90
N PHE A 548 -9.25 -11.24 -3.98
CA PHE A 548 -7.97 -10.55 -4.03
C PHE A 548 -7.18 -10.83 -2.77
N ARG A 549 -5.85 -10.89 -2.87
CA ARG A 549 -4.97 -11.24 -1.74
C ARG A 549 -3.83 -10.26 -1.56
N LEU A 550 -3.56 -9.94 -0.30
CA LEU A 550 -2.21 -9.59 0.13
C LEU A 550 -1.51 -10.88 0.52
N LEU A 551 -0.35 -11.17 -0.08
CA LEU A 551 0.37 -12.44 0.08
C LEU A 551 1.79 -12.21 0.59
N GLN A 552 2.24 -13.03 1.54
CA GLN A 552 3.63 -13.09 1.97
C GLN A 552 4.02 -14.53 2.27
N ILE A 553 5.18 -14.95 1.76
CA ILE A 553 5.79 -16.24 2.08
C ILE A 553 6.80 -16.02 3.21
N GLU A 554 6.67 -16.79 4.29
CA GLU A 554 7.54 -16.68 5.46
C GLU A 554 7.82 -18.05 6.08
N GLU A 555 8.97 -18.18 6.75
CA GLU A 555 9.36 -19.40 7.45
C GLU A 555 8.51 -19.62 8.71
N ILE A 556 7.97 -20.83 8.86
CA ILE A 556 7.27 -21.26 10.07
C ILE A 556 8.27 -21.28 11.23
N GLY A 557 8.00 -20.51 12.30
CA GLY A 557 8.89 -20.36 13.45
C GLY A 557 9.80 -19.14 13.40
N SER A 558 9.73 -18.32 12.35
CA SER A 558 10.34 -16.98 12.36
C SER A 558 9.72 -16.09 13.45
N ASP A 559 10.46 -15.07 13.89
CA ASP A 559 10.04 -14.07 14.87
C ASP A 559 8.81 -13.26 14.43
N LYS A 560 8.52 -13.24 13.13
CA LYS A 560 7.36 -12.58 12.53
C LYS A 560 6.08 -13.42 12.62
N VAL A 561 6.20 -14.76 12.62
CA VAL A 561 5.05 -15.67 12.66
C VAL A 561 4.56 -15.82 14.08
N GLN A 562 3.30 -15.42 14.30
CA GLN A 562 2.64 -15.50 15.59
C GLN A 562 1.66 -16.67 15.63
N TYR A 563 1.38 -17.16 16.83
CA TYR A 563 0.45 -18.25 17.08
C TYR A 563 -0.73 -17.74 17.91
N CYS A 564 -1.95 -18.00 17.46
CA CYS A 564 -3.14 -17.61 18.21
C CYS A 564 -3.57 -18.76 19.13
N PRO A 565 -3.53 -18.60 20.47
CA PRO A 565 -3.93 -19.67 21.40
C PRO A 565 -5.39 -20.10 21.22
N ASP A 566 -6.28 -19.16 20.89
CA ASP A 566 -7.71 -19.42 20.75
C ASP A 566 -8.06 -20.30 19.54
N THR A 567 -7.36 -20.11 18.41
CA THR A 567 -7.63 -20.82 17.14
C THR A 567 -6.60 -21.89 16.83
N ASN A 568 -5.50 -21.94 17.58
CA ASN A 568 -4.34 -22.80 17.34
C ASN A 568 -3.77 -22.69 15.90
N THR A 569 -3.81 -21.48 15.34
CA THR A 569 -3.33 -21.20 13.97
C THR A 569 -2.17 -20.21 13.97
N ALA A 570 -1.28 -20.39 12.99
CA ALA A 570 -0.20 -19.45 12.69
C ALA A 570 -0.71 -18.29 11.81
N PHE A 571 -0.23 -17.07 12.08
CA PHE A 571 -0.57 -15.88 11.32
C PHE A 571 0.60 -14.88 11.28
N LEU A 572 0.59 -13.99 10.28
CA LEU A 572 1.41 -12.79 10.23
C LEU A 572 0.55 -11.55 10.52
N GLU A 573 1.13 -10.55 11.17
CA GLU A 573 0.49 -9.24 11.27
C GLU A 573 0.76 -8.44 9.99
N TYR A 574 -0.30 -7.99 9.30
CA TYR A 574 -0.17 -7.09 8.17
C TYR A 574 0.05 -5.64 8.62
N GLY A 575 -0.91 -5.07 9.35
CA GLY A 575 -0.85 -3.68 9.76
C GLY A 575 -2.19 -3.11 10.22
N ASN A 576 -2.18 -1.85 10.65
CA ASN A 576 -3.40 -1.13 11.03
C ASN A 576 -4.18 -0.74 9.76
N VAL A 577 -5.45 -1.15 9.69
CA VAL A 577 -6.33 -0.88 8.54
C VAL A 577 -7.19 0.37 8.69
N CYS A 578 -7.22 1.01 9.86
CA CYS A 578 -8.13 2.13 10.14
C CYS A 578 -7.95 3.34 9.19
N THR A 579 -6.73 3.62 8.73
CA THR A 579 -6.47 4.70 7.75
C THR A 579 -6.81 4.34 6.31
N ARG A 580 -6.95 3.04 6.02
CA ARG A 580 -7.30 2.51 4.69
C ARG A 580 -8.80 2.19 4.59
N LEU A 581 -9.49 2.16 5.72
CA LEU A 581 -10.89 1.81 5.83
C LEU A 581 -11.77 3.03 5.58
N ASP A 582 -12.61 2.97 4.56
CA ASP A 582 -13.53 4.04 4.22
C ASP A 582 -14.88 3.89 4.92
N GLU A 583 -15.33 2.64 5.08
CA GLU A 583 -16.66 2.35 5.59
C GLU A 583 -16.72 0.97 6.27
N VAL A 584 -17.54 0.88 7.32
CA VAL A 584 -18.00 -0.38 7.91
C VAL A 584 -19.48 -0.54 7.60
N ILE A 585 -19.84 -1.64 6.95
CA ILE A 585 -21.22 -2.04 6.71
C ILE A 585 -21.56 -3.17 7.67
N LEU A 586 -22.44 -2.89 8.63
CA LEU A 586 -22.95 -3.87 9.58
C LEU A 586 -24.01 -4.72 8.89
N GLY A 587 -23.97 -6.04 9.02
CA GLY A 587 -24.92 -6.95 8.38
C GLY A 587 -26.36 -6.76 8.85
N THR A 588 -27.34 -7.18 8.04
CA THR A 588 -28.78 -7.01 8.32
C THR A 588 -29.18 -7.56 9.70
N ASN A 589 -28.60 -8.69 10.11
CA ASN A 589 -28.89 -9.38 11.37
C ASN A 589 -27.87 -9.09 12.48
N TYR A 590 -27.05 -8.04 12.36
CA TYR A 590 -26.01 -7.68 13.34
C TYR A 590 -26.48 -7.70 14.80
N GLU A 591 -27.65 -7.10 15.08
CA GLU A 591 -28.23 -7.01 16.43
C GLU A 591 -29.01 -8.27 16.87
N ARG A 592 -29.14 -9.28 15.99
CA ARG A 592 -29.95 -10.48 16.25
C ARG A 592 -29.14 -11.65 16.80
N THR A 593 -27.87 -11.42 17.09
CA THR A 593 -27.00 -12.41 17.73
C THR A 593 -27.18 -12.41 19.25
N ASN A 594 -26.84 -13.53 19.90
CA ASN A 594 -26.81 -13.64 21.37
C ASN A 594 -25.72 -12.75 22.01
N ALA A 595 -24.90 -12.07 21.19
CA ALA A 595 -23.89 -11.15 21.69
C ALA A 595 -24.48 -9.83 22.23
N GLY A 596 -25.75 -9.50 21.94
CA GLY A 596 -26.38 -8.28 22.46
C GLY A 596 -25.78 -6.98 21.93
N LEU A 597 -25.19 -7.01 20.73
CA LEU A 597 -24.56 -5.86 20.08
C LEU A 597 -25.62 -4.87 19.59
N LYS A 598 -25.27 -3.58 19.57
CA LYS A 598 -26.14 -2.50 19.16
C LYS A 598 -25.47 -1.61 18.12
N VAL A 599 -26.17 -1.38 17.01
CA VAL A 599 -25.68 -0.53 15.91
C VAL A 599 -25.42 0.90 16.41
N GLU A 600 -26.29 1.42 17.29
CA GLU A 600 -26.15 2.74 17.88
C GLU A 600 -24.83 2.89 18.67
N VAL A 601 -24.55 1.92 19.55
CA VAL A 601 -23.34 1.93 20.40
C VAL A 601 -22.09 1.83 19.53
N PHE A 602 -22.08 0.91 18.55
CA PHE A 602 -20.98 0.78 17.59
C PHE A 602 -20.69 2.12 16.88
N ARG A 603 -21.73 2.79 16.36
CA ARG A 603 -21.60 4.09 15.69
C ARG A 603 -21.03 5.17 16.60
N HIS A 604 -21.51 5.24 17.84
CA HIS A 604 -21.05 6.23 18.80
C HIS A 604 -19.55 6.04 19.11
N LEU A 605 -19.14 4.80 19.42
CA LEU A 605 -17.76 4.46 19.74
C LEU A 605 -16.82 4.71 18.55
N LEU A 606 -17.22 4.28 17.35
CA LEU A 606 -16.37 4.48 16.17
C LEU A 606 -16.24 5.96 15.83
N LYS A 607 -17.30 6.75 15.92
CA LYS A 607 -17.23 8.20 15.66
C LYS A 607 -16.28 8.93 16.61
N ARG A 608 -16.15 8.46 17.86
CA ARG A 608 -15.20 9.02 18.83
C ARG A 608 -13.76 8.65 18.54
N LYS A 609 -13.49 7.41 18.09
CA LYS A 609 -12.13 6.88 17.87
C LYS A 609 -11.60 7.11 16.45
N GLN A 610 -12.45 6.95 15.44
CA GLN A 610 -12.11 6.99 14.02
C GLN A 610 -13.19 7.76 13.23
N PRO A 611 -13.30 9.10 13.42
CA PRO A 611 -14.41 9.90 12.90
C PRO A 611 -14.50 9.94 11.36
N HIS A 612 -13.42 9.60 10.65
CA HIS A 612 -13.38 9.57 9.18
C HIS A 612 -14.02 8.31 8.57
N ILE A 613 -14.22 7.25 9.36
CA ILE A 613 -14.76 5.97 8.89
C ILE A 613 -16.30 6.04 8.91
N LYS A 614 -16.93 5.81 7.77
CA LYS A 614 -18.39 5.80 7.67
C LYS A 614 -18.96 4.50 8.25
N VAL A 615 -20.16 4.56 8.82
CA VAL A 615 -20.87 3.36 9.27
C VAL A 615 -22.24 3.31 8.61
N ARG A 616 -22.55 2.18 7.99
CA ARG A 616 -23.88 1.88 7.45
C ARG A 616 -24.38 0.55 7.98
N HIS A 617 -25.69 0.39 7.92
CA HIS A 617 -26.36 -0.89 8.18
C HIS A 617 -26.84 -1.44 6.84
N SER A 618 -26.57 -2.71 6.58
CA SER A 618 -26.94 -3.37 5.33
C SER A 618 -28.45 -3.42 5.18
N SER A 619 -28.92 -3.12 3.97
CA SER A 619 -30.33 -3.21 3.58
C SER A 619 -30.65 -4.48 2.79
N LEU A 620 -29.74 -5.47 2.77
CA LEU A 620 -29.95 -6.70 2.01
C LEU A 620 -31.15 -7.49 2.57
N PRO A 621 -32.06 -7.98 1.71
CA PRO A 621 -33.23 -8.74 2.14
C PRO A 621 -32.79 -10.12 2.61
N ILE A 622 -32.75 -10.34 3.92
CA ILE A 622 -32.55 -11.66 4.53
C ILE A 622 -33.63 -11.87 5.58
N ASN A 623 -34.21 -13.08 5.58
CA ASN A 623 -35.20 -13.43 6.59
C ASN A 623 -34.54 -13.43 7.98
N PRO A 624 -35.20 -12.84 8.99
CA PRO A 624 -34.77 -13.01 10.37
C PRO A 624 -34.71 -14.51 10.68
N PRO A 625 -33.65 -15.02 11.33
CA PRO A 625 -33.82 -16.25 12.08
C PRO A 625 -34.91 -16.00 13.14
N ASN A 626 -35.86 -16.91 13.28
CA ASN A 626 -36.87 -16.84 14.31
C ASN A 626 -36.17 -16.71 15.67
N ARG A 627 -36.53 -15.68 16.45
CA ARG A 627 -36.14 -15.61 17.87
C ARG A 627 -36.93 -16.70 18.58
N TYR A 628 -36.28 -17.82 18.89
CA TYR A 628 -36.80 -18.81 19.83
C TYR A 628 -36.33 -18.47 21.24
#